data_AF-A0A1Q4ZJJ0-F1
#
_entry.id   AF-A0A1Q4ZJJ0-F1
#
_cell.length_a   1.000
_cell.length_b   1.000
_cell.length_c   1.000
_cell.angle_alpha   90.00
_cell.angle_beta   90.00
_cell.angle_gamma   90.00
#
_symmetry.space_group_name_H-M   'P 1'
#
loop_
_entity.id
_entity.type
_entity.pdbx_description
1 polymer ?
#
loop_
_entity_poly.entity_id
_entity_poly.type
_entity_poly.pdbx_seq_one_letter_code
_entity_poly.pdbx_strand_id
1 'polypeptide(L)'
;MTVSALFTSTAASPVTASYARLAEVFPGLRAEVLAEGEATPSGVGWVGAAELAGGGAALDAFLAWDNAQVLRDYGQQARPDVVASFGLHRYSWPACLLVTVPWFLHRRVPRIPLEDISFQRALGHLTVRVREFACLPDDPAATLPGARVVPDEAALRAEVLDAVAEHIGPVLEGFQPRMRRGKRALWGMATDEIVEGLWYIAHLLGEERRAMAELELLLPGTTKPYVGTAGFRELTGPNGESLPTRDRASCCLFYTLRPEDTCVTCPRTCDDDRVRKLTPAL
;
A
#
# COMPACT_ATOMS: atom_id res chain seq x y z
N MET A 1 5.42 -49.00 -23.03
CA MET A 1 4.94 -48.42 -21.76
C MET A 1 5.10 -46.91 -21.86
N THR A 2 4.01 -46.20 -22.11
CA THR A 2 3.98 -44.75 -22.23
C THR A 2 3.73 -44.17 -20.84
N VAL A 3 4.74 -43.52 -20.27
CA VAL A 3 4.60 -42.73 -19.04
C VAL A 3 3.90 -41.43 -19.45
N SER A 4 2.61 -41.30 -19.13
CA SER A 4 1.91 -40.03 -19.18
C SER A 4 2.58 -39.07 -18.19
N ALA A 5 3.28 -38.07 -18.71
CA ALA A 5 3.62 -36.90 -17.94
C ALA A 5 2.31 -36.18 -17.58
N LEU A 6 1.89 -36.30 -16.32
CA LEU A 6 0.90 -35.42 -15.74
C LEU A 6 1.51 -34.02 -15.72
N PHE A 7 1.18 -33.22 -16.73
CA PHE A 7 1.32 -31.78 -16.63
C PHE A 7 0.33 -31.33 -15.56
N THR A 8 0.79 -31.22 -14.32
CA THR A 8 0.17 -30.32 -13.35
C THR A 8 0.24 -28.94 -13.98
N SER A 9 -0.88 -28.51 -14.58
CA SER A 9 -1.13 -27.11 -14.86
C SER A 9 -0.94 -26.37 -13.55
N THR A 10 0.17 -25.64 -13.41
CA THR A 10 0.34 -24.71 -12.31
C THR A 10 -0.78 -23.70 -12.48
N ALA A 11 -1.86 -23.84 -11.70
CA ALA A 11 -2.96 -22.90 -11.76
C ALA A 11 -2.37 -21.49 -11.56
N ALA A 12 -2.63 -20.59 -12.50
CA ALA A 12 -2.14 -19.22 -12.40
C ALA A 12 -2.62 -18.64 -11.06
N SER A 13 -1.71 -17.98 -10.33
CA SER A 13 -2.03 -17.42 -9.01
C SER A 13 -3.22 -16.46 -9.11
N PRO A 14 -4.12 -16.44 -8.10
CA PRO A 14 -5.34 -15.63 -8.10
C PRO A 14 -5.09 -14.11 -8.24
N VAL A 15 -3.85 -13.66 -8.00
CA VAL A 15 -3.44 -12.25 -8.01
C VAL A 15 -2.57 -11.85 -9.20
N THR A 16 -2.11 -12.80 -10.02
CA THR A 16 -1.17 -12.50 -11.13
C THR A 16 -1.71 -11.44 -12.09
N ALA A 17 -3.00 -11.53 -12.47
CA ALA A 17 -3.63 -10.55 -13.36
C ALA A 17 -3.66 -9.13 -12.74
N SER A 18 -3.90 -9.03 -11.42
CA SER A 18 -3.90 -7.75 -10.72
C SER A 18 -2.51 -7.10 -10.68
N TYR A 19 -1.48 -7.89 -10.41
CA TYR A 19 -0.11 -7.37 -10.33
C TYR A 19 0.46 -7.03 -11.71
N ALA A 20 0.10 -7.79 -12.75
CA ALA A 20 0.38 -7.42 -14.13
C ALA A 20 -0.26 -6.06 -14.47
N ARG A 21 -1.54 -5.88 -14.14
CA ARG A 21 -2.24 -4.62 -14.39
C ARG A 21 -1.66 -3.44 -13.60
N LEU A 22 -1.22 -3.67 -12.36
CA LEU A 22 -0.50 -2.67 -11.56
C LEU A 22 0.79 -2.22 -12.27
N ALA A 23 1.62 -3.17 -12.72
CA ALA A 23 2.87 -2.87 -13.40
C ALA A 23 2.67 -2.16 -14.75
N GLU A 24 1.56 -2.44 -15.46
CA GLU A 24 1.21 -1.74 -16.71
C GLU A 24 0.95 -0.25 -16.49
N VAL A 25 0.15 0.10 -15.46
CA VAL A 25 -0.22 1.51 -15.20
C VAL A 25 0.80 2.26 -14.37
N PHE A 26 1.59 1.55 -13.55
CA PHE A 26 2.63 2.14 -12.71
C PHE A 26 3.93 1.32 -12.79
N PRO A 27 4.72 1.46 -13.88
CA PRO A 27 5.92 0.64 -14.12
C PRO A 27 7.03 0.77 -13.08
N GLY A 28 6.97 1.81 -12.24
CA GLY A 28 7.87 2.00 -11.10
C GLY A 28 7.61 1.02 -9.94
N LEU A 29 6.53 0.24 -9.99
CA LEU A 29 6.20 -0.79 -9.01
C LEU A 29 5.84 -2.10 -9.73
N ARG A 30 6.44 -3.21 -9.29
CA ARG A 30 6.06 -4.55 -9.71
C ARG A 30 5.98 -5.50 -8.53
N ALA A 31 5.06 -6.45 -8.61
CA ALA A 31 4.90 -7.52 -7.65
C ALA A 31 4.99 -8.87 -8.37
N GLU A 32 5.96 -9.69 -7.97
CA GLU A 32 6.20 -11.02 -8.48
C GLU A 32 5.63 -12.06 -7.51
N VAL A 33 4.88 -13.03 -8.02
CA VAL A 33 4.36 -14.14 -7.23
C VAL A 33 5.37 -15.28 -7.28
N LEU A 34 5.95 -15.62 -6.13
CA LEU A 34 6.88 -16.74 -6.01
C LEU A 34 6.15 -18.07 -5.99
N ALA A 35 6.72 -19.08 -6.64
CA ALA A 35 6.21 -20.43 -6.56
C ALA A 35 6.44 -21.05 -5.17
N GLU A 36 5.73 -22.15 -4.89
CA GLU A 36 5.98 -22.96 -3.70
C GLU A 36 7.40 -23.55 -3.78
N GLY A 37 8.16 -23.44 -2.68
CA GLY A 37 9.56 -23.91 -2.61
C GLY A 37 10.59 -23.00 -3.28
N GLU A 38 10.19 -21.94 -3.97
CA GLU A 38 11.13 -20.94 -4.50
C GLU A 38 11.78 -20.13 -3.36
N ALA A 39 13.09 -19.86 -3.45
CA ALA A 39 13.78 -19.11 -2.42
C ALA A 39 13.37 -17.62 -2.47
N THR A 40 13.03 -17.05 -1.32
CA THR A 40 12.78 -15.61 -1.21
C THR A 40 14.08 -14.84 -1.48
N PRO A 41 14.08 -13.82 -2.36
CA PRO A 41 15.26 -13.00 -2.62
C PRO A 41 15.82 -12.36 -1.35
N SER A 42 17.14 -12.31 -1.27
CA SER A 42 17.86 -11.70 -0.14
C SER A 42 19.15 -11.03 -0.63
N GLY A 43 19.81 -10.30 0.25
CA GLY A 43 21.08 -9.62 -0.04
C GLY A 43 20.91 -8.17 -0.47
N VAL A 44 21.85 -7.66 -1.26
CA VAL A 44 21.99 -6.21 -1.50
C VAL A 44 20.72 -5.60 -2.10
N GLY A 45 20.15 -4.63 -1.38
CA GLY A 45 18.97 -3.87 -1.80
C GLY A 45 17.63 -4.56 -1.51
N TRP A 46 17.65 -5.83 -1.09
CA TRP A 46 16.48 -6.57 -0.63
C TRP A 46 16.32 -6.45 0.88
N VAL A 47 15.08 -6.33 1.33
CA VAL A 47 14.72 -6.45 2.74
C VAL A 47 13.42 -7.23 2.88
N GLY A 48 13.39 -8.19 3.80
CA GLY A 48 12.18 -8.94 4.15
C GLY A 48 11.24 -8.12 5.03
N ALA A 49 9.93 -8.32 4.88
CA ALA A 49 8.95 -7.65 5.73
C ALA A 49 9.13 -8.01 7.22
N ALA A 50 9.42 -9.29 7.51
CA ALA A 50 9.75 -9.76 8.85
C ALA A 50 10.99 -9.06 9.44
N GLU A 51 11.99 -8.73 8.62
CA GLU A 51 13.20 -8.02 9.06
C GLU A 51 12.90 -6.57 9.43
N LEU A 52 11.99 -5.91 8.70
CA LEU A 52 11.50 -4.57 9.04
C LEU A 52 10.67 -4.60 10.33
N ALA A 53 9.76 -5.57 10.47
CA ALA A 53 8.94 -5.76 11.65
C ALA A 53 9.78 -6.03 12.91
N GLY A 54 10.93 -6.71 12.76
CA GLY A 54 11.86 -6.96 13.86
C GLY A 54 12.51 -5.70 14.44
N GLY A 55 12.48 -4.56 13.73
CA GLY A 55 12.95 -3.27 14.25
C GLY A 55 14.46 -3.21 14.54
N GLY A 56 15.25 -4.13 13.99
CA GLY A 56 16.69 -4.26 14.22
C GLY A 56 17.55 -3.63 13.14
N ALA A 57 18.73 -4.20 12.91
CA ALA A 57 19.74 -3.68 11.99
C ALA A 57 19.24 -3.55 10.53
N ALA A 58 18.36 -4.45 10.08
CA ALA A 58 17.77 -4.36 8.74
C ALA A 58 16.92 -3.09 8.57
N LEU A 59 16.10 -2.75 9.57
CA LEU A 59 15.35 -1.49 9.58
C LEU A 59 16.29 -0.27 9.64
N ASP A 60 17.37 -0.34 10.43
CA ASP A 60 18.35 0.76 10.48
C ASP A 60 19.05 0.97 9.14
N ALA A 61 19.45 -0.10 8.46
CA ALA A 61 20.03 -0.05 7.12
C ALA A 61 19.01 0.50 6.11
N PHE A 62 17.76 0.08 6.21
CA PHE A 62 16.67 0.59 5.38
C PHE A 62 16.50 2.11 5.56
N LEU A 63 16.46 2.62 6.79
CA LEU A 63 16.34 4.05 7.06
C LEU A 63 17.60 4.87 6.77
N ALA A 64 18.79 4.28 6.89
CA ALA A 64 20.04 4.94 6.52
C ALA A 64 20.04 5.32 5.03
N TRP A 65 19.45 4.47 4.19
CA TRP A 65 19.25 4.78 2.78
C TRP A 65 18.29 5.95 2.57
N ASP A 66 17.17 6.02 3.32
CA ASP A 66 16.24 7.15 3.29
C ASP A 66 16.92 8.46 3.70
N ASN A 67 17.71 8.42 4.77
CA ASN A 67 18.49 9.57 5.22
C ASN A 67 19.48 10.05 4.16
N ALA A 68 20.22 9.12 3.53
CA ALA A 68 21.15 9.43 2.46
C ALA A 68 20.44 10.02 1.22
N GLN A 69 19.26 9.50 0.87
CA GLN A 69 18.48 10.05 -0.22
C GLN A 69 17.98 11.46 0.10
N VAL A 70 17.42 11.68 1.29
CA VAL A 70 16.95 13.01 1.71
C VAL A 70 18.07 14.05 1.61
N LEU A 71 19.29 13.69 2.04
CA LEU A 71 20.44 14.59 1.92
C LEU A 71 20.79 14.91 0.46
N ARG A 72 20.75 13.91 -0.43
CA ARG A 72 21.01 14.11 -1.86
C ARG A 72 19.95 14.98 -2.53
N ASP A 73 18.68 14.71 -2.26
CA ASP A 73 17.56 15.32 -2.98
C ASP A 73 17.25 16.73 -2.44
N TYR A 74 17.45 16.97 -1.13
CA TYR A 74 17.07 18.23 -0.48
C TYR A 74 18.25 19.06 0.04
N GLY A 75 19.48 18.54 -0.01
CA GLY A 75 20.67 19.25 0.47
C GLY A 75 20.72 19.48 1.98
N GLN A 76 19.81 18.85 2.74
CA GLN A 76 19.73 18.96 4.19
C GLN A 76 19.33 17.62 4.81
N GLN A 77 19.72 17.40 6.07
CA GLN A 77 19.35 16.21 6.80
C GLN A 77 17.96 16.38 7.44
N ALA A 78 17.07 15.41 7.23
CA ALA A 78 15.81 15.34 7.97
C ALA A 78 16.02 14.91 9.43
N ARG A 79 15.08 15.27 10.30
CA ARG A 79 15.02 14.66 11.63
C ARG A 79 14.81 13.15 11.51
N PRO A 80 15.36 12.32 12.44
CA PRO A 80 15.22 10.87 12.38
C PRO A 80 13.77 10.37 12.30
N ASP A 81 12.83 11.03 12.98
CA ASP A 81 11.40 10.67 12.96
C ASP A 81 10.72 10.96 11.61
N VAL A 82 11.24 11.92 10.85
CA VAL A 82 10.78 12.25 9.49
C VAL A 82 11.34 11.24 8.50
N VAL A 83 12.63 10.89 8.63
CA VAL A 83 13.24 9.78 7.85
C VAL A 83 12.47 8.49 8.05
N ALA A 84 12.15 8.14 9.31
CA ALA A 84 11.35 6.96 9.63
C ALA A 84 9.95 7.02 9.00
N SER A 85 9.34 8.21 8.92
CA SER A 85 8.04 8.39 8.26
C SER A 85 8.11 8.13 6.75
N PHE A 86 9.18 8.57 6.08
CA PHE A 86 9.37 8.29 4.65
C PHE A 86 9.73 6.84 4.38
N GLY A 87 10.59 6.25 5.21
CA GLY A 87 10.90 4.84 5.13
C GLY A 87 9.64 4.00 5.27
N LEU A 88 8.81 4.29 6.27
CA LEU A 88 7.54 3.59 6.47
C LEU A 88 6.68 3.71 5.21
N HIS A 89 6.39 4.93 4.75
CA HIS A 89 5.59 5.17 3.54
C HIS A 89 6.11 4.39 2.32
N ARG A 90 7.42 4.42 2.07
CA ARG A 90 8.04 3.73 0.91
C ARG A 90 7.88 2.21 0.95
N TYR A 91 7.65 1.63 2.12
CA TYR A 91 7.36 0.22 2.28
C TYR A 91 5.86 -0.08 2.38
N SER A 92 5.14 0.66 3.23
CA SER A 92 3.73 0.42 3.52
C SER A 92 2.84 0.72 2.33
N TRP A 93 3.15 1.75 1.54
CA TRP A 93 2.40 2.10 0.34
C TRP A 93 2.32 0.93 -0.66
N PRO A 94 3.45 0.36 -1.14
CA PRO A 94 3.38 -0.78 -2.03
C PRO A 94 2.89 -2.07 -1.35
N ALA A 95 3.17 -2.28 -0.06
CA ALA A 95 2.68 -3.45 0.67
C ALA A 95 1.14 -3.47 0.77
N CYS A 96 0.51 -2.31 1.02
CA CYS A 96 -0.95 -2.19 1.02
C CYS A 96 -1.55 -2.52 -0.36
N LEU A 97 -0.88 -2.12 -1.46
CA LEU A 97 -1.30 -2.43 -2.83
C LEU A 97 -1.31 -3.93 -3.15
N LEU A 98 -0.47 -4.74 -2.48
CA LEU A 98 -0.50 -6.19 -2.64
C LEU A 98 -1.87 -6.78 -2.27
N VAL A 99 -2.62 -6.14 -1.37
CA VAL A 99 -3.96 -6.57 -0.95
C VAL A 99 -5.04 -5.79 -1.69
N THR A 100 -4.92 -4.47 -1.75
CA THR A 100 -6.01 -3.59 -2.21
C THR A 100 -6.21 -3.65 -3.73
N VAL A 101 -5.16 -3.87 -4.52
CA VAL A 101 -5.29 -3.97 -5.99
C VAL A 101 -6.00 -5.27 -6.42
N PRO A 102 -5.65 -6.46 -5.89
CA PRO A 102 -6.44 -7.67 -6.13
C PRO A 102 -7.90 -7.55 -5.71
N TRP A 103 -8.16 -6.92 -4.57
CA TRP A 103 -9.52 -6.71 -4.09
C TRP A 103 -10.31 -5.79 -5.05
N PHE A 104 -9.73 -4.65 -5.41
CA PHE A 104 -10.40 -3.66 -6.25
C PHE A 104 -10.65 -4.12 -7.68
N LEU A 105 -9.71 -4.87 -8.27
CA LEU A 105 -9.82 -5.32 -9.66
C LEU A 105 -10.62 -6.61 -9.81
N HIS A 106 -10.47 -7.55 -8.87
CA HIS A 106 -10.97 -8.91 -9.04
C HIS A 106 -11.73 -9.46 -7.84
N ARG A 107 -12.01 -8.65 -6.79
CA ARG A 107 -12.69 -9.10 -5.55
C ARG A 107 -11.98 -10.27 -4.88
N ARG A 108 -10.65 -10.27 -4.93
CA ARG A 108 -9.78 -11.27 -4.29
C ARG A 108 -8.86 -10.63 -3.28
N VAL A 109 -8.80 -11.18 -2.08
CA VAL A 109 -8.01 -10.62 -0.98
C VAL A 109 -6.93 -11.63 -0.60
N PRO A 110 -5.67 -11.48 -1.05
CA PRO A 110 -4.60 -12.38 -0.66
C PRO A 110 -4.23 -12.19 0.83
N ARG A 111 -3.90 -13.28 1.51
CA ARG A 111 -3.13 -13.21 2.76
C ARG A 111 -1.66 -13.03 2.43
N ILE A 112 -1.02 -12.10 3.12
CA ILE A 112 0.35 -11.66 2.83
C ILE A 112 1.21 -11.65 4.11
N PRO A 113 1.49 -12.84 4.69
CA PRO A 113 2.26 -12.92 5.93
C PRO A 113 3.69 -12.37 5.73
N LEU A 114 4.30 -11.91 6.83
CA LEU A 114 5.56 -11.17 6.79
C LEU A 114 6.72 -11.98 6.22
N GLU A 115 6.76 -13.28 6.49
CA GLU A 115 7.79 -14.19 6.02
C GLU A 115 7.79 -14.38 4.49
N ASP A 116 6.69 -14.05 3.82
CA ASP A 116 6.52 -14.28 2.39
C ASP A 116 6.68 -13.02 1.55
N ILE A 117 7.07 -11.89 2.14
CA ILE A 117 7.30 -10.64 1.42
C ILE A 117 8.75 -10.21 1.51
N SER A 118 9.32 -9.89 0.35
CA SER A 118 10.58 -9.16 0.23
C SER A 118 10.45 -7.98 -0.70
N PHE A 119 11.16 -6.91 -0.37
CA PHE A 119 11.09 -5.64 -1.09
C PHE A 119 12.48 -5.21 -1.52
N GLN A 120 12.64 -5.03 -2.83
CA GLN A 120 13.76 -4.33 -3.44
C GLN A 120 13.33 -2.90 -3.70
N ARG A 121 13.81 -1.98 -2.85
CA ARG A 121 13.31 -0.61 -2.85
C ARG A 121 13.75 0.24 -4.05
N ALA A 122 14.94 0.00 -4.58
CA ALA A 122 15.53 0.84 -5.64
C ALA A 122 14.87 0.61 -7.01
N LEU A 123 14.24 -0.55 -7.19
CA LEU A 123 13.58 -1.01 -8.40
C LEU A 123 12.05 -1.06 -8.23
N GLY A 124 11.54 -0.72 -7.05
CA GLY A 124 10.13 -0.89 -6.69
C GLY A 124 9.65 -2.32 -6.93
N HIS A 125 10.41 -3.31 -6.47
CA HIS A 125 10.11 -4.72 -6.73
C HIS A 125 9.70 -5.42 -5.44
N LEU A 126 8.50 -5.97 -5.38
CA LEU A 126 8.07 -6.86 -4.32
C LEU A 126 8.03 -8.29 -4.84
N THR A 127 8.45 -9.23 -4.02
CA THR A 127 8.12 -10.64 -4.20
C THR A 127 7.16 -11.04 -3.10
N VAL A 128 6.14 -11.82 -3.46
CA VAL A 128 5.13 -12.31 -2.53
C VAL A 128 4.83 -13.78 -2.80
N ARG A 129 4.59 -14.56 -1.76
CA ARG A 129 3.97 -15.87 -1.89
C ARG A 129 2.54 -15.83 -1.38
N VAL A 130 1.60 -16.22 -2.22
CA VAL A 130 0.17 -16.23 -1.90
C VAL A 130 -0.28 -17.68 -1.80
N ARG A 131 -0.53 -18.15 -0.58
CA ARG A 131 -1.05 -19.49 -0.31
C ARG A 131 -2.56 -19.51 -0.08
N GLU A 132 -3.10 -18.40 0.42
CA GLU A 132 -4.53 -18.27 0.72
C GLU A 132 -5.05 -16.91 0.25
N PHE A 133 -6.32 -16.88 -0.16
CA PHE A 133 -7.02 -15.65 -0.51
C PHE A 133 -8.51 -15.78 -0.24
N ALA A 134 -9.17 -14.68 0.13
CA ALA A 134 -10.62 -14.63 0.20
C ALA A 134 -11.23 -14.18 -1.13
N CYS A 135 -12.40 -14.72 -1.47
CA CYS A 135 -13.17 -14.33 -2.66
C CYS A 135 -14.68 -14.52 -2.43
N LEU A 136 -15.50 -14.00 -3.33
CA LEU A 136 -16.96 -14.18 -3.31
C LEU A 136 -17.36 -15.57 -3.85
N PRO A 137 -18.59 -16.06 -3.56
CA PRO A 137 -19.04 -17.39 -3.97
C PRO A 137 -19.03 -17.62 -5.48
N ASP A 138 -19.28 -16.55 -6.25
CA ASP A 138 -19.40 -16.59 -7.70
C ASP A 138 -18.05 -16.35 -8.42
N ASP A 139 -16.96 -16.15 -7.67
CA ASP A 139 -15.63 -15.93 -8.28
C ASP A 139 -15.16 -17.23 -8.95
N PRO A 140 -14.73 -17.20 -10.22
CA PRO A 140 -14.14 -18.37 -10.90
C PRO A 140 -12.97 -19.01 -10.13
N ALA A 141 -12.24 -18.23 -9.34
CA ALA A 141 -11.14 -18.69 -8.51
C ALA A 141 -11.58 -19.38 -7.20
N ALA A 142 -12.87 -19.40 -6.86
CA ALA A 142 -13.39 -20.03 -5.64
C ALA A 142 -13.09 -21.54 -5.53
N THR A 143 -12.74 -22.19 -6.64
CA THR A 143 -12.35 -23.61 -6.70
C THR A 143 -10.84 -23.84 -6.64
N LEU A 144 -10.02 -22.77 -6.65
CA LEU A 144 -8.58 -22.89 -6.56
C LEU A 144 -8.14 -23.32 -5.15
N PRO A 145 -7.03 -24.05 -5.02
CA PRO A 145 -6.40 -24.30 -3.73
C PRO A 145 -6.13 -22.98 -2.99
N GLY A 146 -6.42 -22.95 -1.68
CA GLY A 146 -6.25 -21.76 -0.85
C GLY A 146 -7.39 -20.73 -0.93
N ALA A 147 -8.42 -20.96 -1.75
CA ALA A 147 -9.59 -20.09 -1.78
C ALA A 147 -10.42 -20.21 -0.49
N ARG A 148 -10.71 -19.07 0.13
CA ARG A 148 -11.64 -18.90 1.25
C ARG A 148 -12.86 -18.12 0.78
N VAL A 149 -13.96 -18.81 0.55
CA VAL A 149 -15.20 -18.16 0.11
C VAL A 149 -15.84 -17.42 1.29
N VAL A 150 -16.08 -16.12 1.12
CA VAL A 150 -16.81 -15.27 2.08
C VAL A 150 -18.21 -14.97 1.55
N PRO A 151 -19.20 -14.73 2.42
CA PRO A 151 -20.61 -14.70 2.00
C PRO A 151 -20.99 -13.48 1.15
N ASP A 152 -20.33 -12.34 1.35
CA ASP A 152 -20.69 -11.08 0.70
C ASP A 152 -19.53 -10.07 0.65
N GLU A 153 -19.79 -8.95 -0.03
CA GLU A 153 -18.87 -7.83 -0.19
C GLU A 153 -18.45 -7.17 1.14
N ALA A 154 -19.30 -7.20 2.17
CA ALA A 154 -18.96 -6.63 3.48
C ALA A 154 -17.96 -7.52 4.22
N ALA A 155 -18.17 -8.85 4.17
CA ALA A 155 -17.21 -9.82 4.66
C ALA A 155 -15.88 -9.71 3.89
N LEU A 156 -15.92 -9.53 2.56
CA LEU A 156 -14.71 -9.35 1.76
C LEU A 156 -13.93 -8.08 2.14
N ARG A 157 -14.61 -6.96 2.40
CA ARG A 157 -13.96 -5.73 2.92
C ARG A 157 -13.33 -5.93 4.29
N ALA A 158 -13.96 -6.73 5.17
CA ALA A 158 -13.36 -7.09 6.45
C ALA A 158 -12.05 -7.87 6.24
N GLU A 159 -12.03 -8.83 5.31
CA GLU A 159 -10.80 -9.57 4.96
C GLU A 159 -9.69 -8.65 4.44
N VAL A 160 -10.01 -7.60 3.67
CA VAL A 160 -9.00 -6.60 3.22
C VAL A 160 -8.34 -5.93 4.41
N LEU A 161 -9.14 -5.46 5.36
CA LEU A 161 -8.65 -4.76 6.54
C LEU A 161 -7.87 -5.70 7.46
N ASP A 162 -8.32 -6.95 7.61
CA ASP A 162 -7.63 -7.95 8.42
C ASP A 162 -6.29 -8.35 7.79
N ALA A 163 -6.25 -8.61 6.48
CA ALA A 163 -5.02 -8.96 5.77
C ALA A 163 -3.98 -7.83 5.82
N VAL A 164 -4.40 -6.58 5.63
CA VAL A 164 -3.49 -5.44 5.77
C VAL A 164 -3.07 -5.26 7.24
N ALA A 165 -3.97 -5.43 8.21
CA ALA A 165 -3.65 -5.23 9.62
C ALA A 165 -2.68 -6.28 10.16
N GLU A 166 -2.87 -7.55 9.79
CA GLU A 166 -1.97 -8.65 10.11
C GLU A 166 -0.55 -8.37 9.59
N HIS A 167 -0.43 -7.86 8.37
CA HIS A 167 0.85 -7.54 7.77
C HIS A 167 1.47 -6.27 8.37
N ILE A 168 0.73 -5.16 8.37
CA ILE A 168 1.31 -3.86 8.70
C ILE A 168 1.47 -3.66 10.20
N GLY A 169 0.66 -4.31 11.04
CA GLY A 169 0.70 -4.15 12.50
C GLY A 169 2.09 -4.35 13.09
N PRO A 170 2.75 -5.50 12.83
CA PRO A 170 4.12 -5.74 13.31
C PRO A 170 5.16 -4.80 12.67
N VAL A 171 4.97 -4.37 11.42
CA VAL A 171 5.84 -3.37 10.78
C VAL A 171 5.74 -2.02 11.48
N LEU A 172 4.52 -1.58 11.81
CA LEU A 172 4.31 -0.37 12.60
C LEU A 172 4.99 -0.48 13.97
N GLU A 173 4.94 -1.64 14.61
CA GLU A 173 5.63 -1.90 15.89
C GLU A 173 7.15 -1.81 15.76
N GLY A 174 7.75 -2.39 14.71
CA GLY A 174 9.19 -2.29 14.44
C GLY A 174 9.65 -0.86 14.18
N PHE A 175 8.82 -0.05 13.51
CA PHE A 175 9.09 1.38 13.26
C PHE A 175 8.83 2.27 14.47
N GLN A 176 7.93 1.90 15.38
CA GLN A 176 7.44 2.75 16.47
C GLN A 176 8.55 3.38 17.34
N PRO A 177 9.66 2.70 17.69
CA PRO A 177 10.76 3.32 18.44
C PRO A 177 11.46 4.47 17.70
N ARG A 178 11.43 4.48 16.36
CA ARG A 178 12.03 5.51 15.50
C ARG A 178 11.05 6.63 15.16
N MET A 179 9.76 6.34 15.28
CA MET A 179 8.68 7.29 15.00
C MET A 179 8.24 7.94 16.31
N ARG A 180 8.42 9.25 16.46
CA ARG A 180 7.93 10.03 17.63
C ARG A 180 6.41 10.15 17.66
N ARG A 181 5.70 9.03 17.52
CA ARG A 181 4.25 8.89 17.32
C ARG A 181 3.73 7.71 18.12
N GLY A 182 2.56 7.90 18.73
CA GLY A 182 1.85 6.81 19.40
C GLY A 182 1.14 5.88 18.41
N LYS A 183 0.73 4.71 18.90
CA LYS A 183 0.01 3.67 18.14
C LYS A 183 -1.13 4.21 17.28
N ARG A 184 -1.97 5.09 17.84
CA ARG A 184 -3.10 5.71 17.12
C ARG A 184 -2.65 6.48 15.86
N ALA A 185 -1.54 7.22 15.95
CA ALA A 185 -1.03 7.97 14.80
C ALA A 185 -0.40 7.06 13.73
N LEU A 186 0.23 5.96 14.14
CA LEU A 186 0.75 4.95 13.20
C LEU A 186 -0.38 4.23 12.45
N TRP A 187 -1.47 3.88 13.12
CA TRP A 187 -2.65 3.32 12.43
C TRP A 187 -3.37 4.35 11.55
N GLY A 188 -3.28 5.64 11.87
CA GLY A 188 -3.71 6.70 10.95
C GLY A 188 -2.85 6.74 9.67
N MET A 189 -1.56 6.47 9.77
CA MET A 189 -0.71 6.32 8.59
C MET A 189 -1.15 5.10 7.76
N ALA A 190 -1.37 3.94 8.38
CA ALA A 190 -1.86 2.76 7.65
C ALA A 190 -3.19 3.01 6.90
N THR A 191 -4.13 3.75 7.51
CA THR A 191 -5.34 4.22 6.81
C THR A 191 -4.97 5.04 5.56
N ASP A 192 -4.06 6.00 5.69
CA ASP A 192 -3.65 6.84 4.57
C ASP A 192 -2.95 6.06 3.46
N GLU A 193 -2.14 5.05 3.78
CA GLU A 193 -1.46 4.20 2.80
C GLU A 193 -2.44 3.36 1.97
N ILE A 194 -3.48 2.81 2.62
CA ILE A 194 -4.57 2.10 1.92
C ILE A 194 -5.28 3.04 0.95
N VAL A 195 -5.72 4.20 1.45
CA VAL A 195 -6.58 5.12 0.70
C VAL A 195 -5.79 5.75 -0.45
N GLU A 196 -4.60 6.26 -0.20
CA GLU A 196 -3.80 6.95 -1.21
C GLU A 196 -3.19 6.01 -2.22
N GLY A 197 -2.73 4.84 -1.78
CA GLY A 197 -2.26 3.79 -2.69
C GLY A 197 -3.33 3.44 -3.69
N LEU A 198 -4.49 2.99 -3.21
CA LEU A 198 -5.53 2.53 -4.12
C LEU A 198 -6.11 3.69 -4.95
N TRP A 199 -6.32 4.87 -4.36
CA TRP A 199 -6.85 6.03 -5.09
C TRP A 199 -5.91 6.45 -6.23
N TYR A 200 -4.59 6.52 -5.98
CA TYR A 200 -3.61 6.86 -7.00
C TYR A 200 -3.60 5.83 -8.15
N ILE A 201 -3.55 4.53 -7.84
CA ILE A 201 -3.56 3.49 -8.86
C ILE A 201 -4.90 3.47 -9.63
N ALA A 202 -6.02 3.68 -8.95
CA ALA A 202 -7.33 3.76 -9.59
C ALA A 202 -7.46 4.97 -10.53
N HIS A 203 -6.87 6.12 -10.18
CA HIS A 203 -6.80 7.26 -11.09
C HIS A 203 -6.04 6.90 -12.38
N LEU A 204 -4.89 6.23 -12.28
CA LEU A 204 -4.14 5.75 -13.45
C LEU A 204 -4.91 4.71 -14.28
N LEU A 205 -5.84 3.98 -13.65
CA LEU A 205 -6.73 3.03 -14.31
C LEU A 205 -7.98 3.68 -14.94
N GLY A 206 -8.25 4.97 -14.69
CA GLY A 206 -9.50 5.63 -15.09
C GLY A 206 -10.71 5.26 -14.23
N GLU A 207 -10.48 4.72 -13.03
CA GLU A 207 -11.48 4.13 -12.12
C GLU A 207 -11.59 4.92 -10.79
N GLU A 208 -11.16 6.19 -10.81
CA GLU A 208 -11.00 7.03 -9.61
C GLU A 208 -12.29 7.11 -8.76
N ARG A 209 -13.42 7.44 -9.39
CA ARG A 209 -14.72 7.57 -8.70
C ARG A 209 -15.18 6.25 -8.06
N ARG A 210 -14.92 5.12 -8.72
CA ARG A 210 -15.24 3.79 -8.18
C ARG A 210 -14.38 3.49 -6.96
N ALA A 211 -13.08 3.79 -7.02
CA ALA A 211 -12.18 3.59 -5.89
C ALA A 211 -12.56 4.47 -4.70
N MET A 212 -12.96 5.72 -4.92
CA MET A 212 -13.44 6.59 -3.85
C MET A 212 -14.62 5.96 -3.09
N ALA A 213 -15.64 5.49 -3.81
CA ALA A 213 -16.81 4.85 -3.21
C ALA A 213 -16.45 3.55 -2.45
N GLU A 214 -15.60 2.70 -3.03
CA GLU A 214 -15.14 1.47 -2.38
C GLU A 214 -14.32 1.76 -1.10
N LEU A 215 -13.46 2.78 -1.14
CA LEU A 215 -12.63 3.18 -0.01
C LEU A 215 -13.46 3.82 1.11
N GLU A 216 -14.52 4.57 0.79
CA GLU A 216 -15.48 5.08 1.78
C GLU A 216 -16.21 3.97 2.51
N LEU A 217 -16.60 2.90 1.78
CA LEU A 217 -17.20 1.71 2.37
C LEU A 217 -16.19 0.88 3.19
N LEU A 218 -14.92 0.84 2.75
CA LEU A 218 -13.85 0.12 3.43
C LEU A 218 -13.46 0.80 4.75
N LEU A 219 -13.34 2.13 4.75
CA LEU A 219 -12.84 2.90 5.89
C LEU A 219 -13.86 3.98 6.34
N PRO A 220 -14.98 3.58 6.97
CA PRO A 220 -16.02 4.50 7.42
C PRO A 220 -15.66 5.25 8.72
N GLY A 221 -14.48 4.98 9.32
CA GLY A 221 -13.99 5.66 10.54
C GLY A 221 -14.24 4.94 11.85
N THR A 222 -14.97 3.83 11.84
CA THR A 222 -15.30 3.03 13.03
C THR A 222 -14.52 1.73 13.13
N THR A 223 -13.85 1.31 12.05
CA THR A 223 -13.13 0.03 11.99
C THR A 223 -11.80 0.10 12.71
N LYS A 224 -11.64 -0.66 13.79
CA LYS A 224 -10.37 -0.79 14.52
C LYS A 224 -9.49 -1.85 13.84
N PRO A 225 -8.15 -1.77 13.93
CA PRO A 225 -7.36 -0.74 14.63
C PRO A 225 -7.14 0.56 13.84
N TYR A 226 -7.67 0.64 12.61
CA TYR A 226 -7.56 1.80 11.74
C TYR A 226 -8.13 3.07 12.37
N VAL A 227 -7.57 4.20 11.93
CA VAL A 227 -7.89 5.52 12.47
C VAL A 227 -8.17 6.48 11.33
N GLY A 228 -9.27 7.22 11.41
CA GLY A 228 -9.71 8.14 10.35
C GLY A 228 -10.58 7.44 9.31
N THR A 229 -11.02 8.20 8.31
CA THR A 229 -11.86 7.74 7.21
C THR A 229 -11.10 7.78 5.90
N ALA A 230 -11.72 7.31 4.80
CA ALA A 230 -11.25 7.62 3.45
C ALA A 230 -11.09 9.14 3.24
N GLY A 231 -11.99 9.94 3.81
CA GLY A 231 -11.82 11.39 3.97
C GLY A 231 -11.93 12.19 2.69
N PHE A 232 -12.52 11.62 1.62
CA PHE A 232 -12.69 12.33 0.35
C PHE A 232 -13.62 13.52 0.49
N ARG A 233 -13.29 14.58 -0.26
CA ARG A 233 -14.10 15.77 -0.42
C ARG A 233 -13.75 16.45 -1.74
N GLU A 234 -14.60 17.37 -2.17
CA GLU A 234 -14.42 18.11 -3.41
C GLU A 234 -14.16 19.59 -3.09
N LEU A 235 -13.24 20.20 -3.83
CA LEU A 235 -13.01 21.63 -3.85
C LEU A 235 -13.53 22.21 -5.18
N THR A 236 -13.93 23.47 -5.18
CA THR A 236 -14.30 24.18 -6.40
C THR A 236 -13.08 24.92 -6.96
N GLY A 237 -12.71 24.60 -8.20
CA GLY A 237 -11.65 25.30 -8.93
C GLY A 237 -12.10 26.67 -9.45
N PRO A 238 -11.16 27.49 -9.95
CA PRO A 238 -11.45 28.86 -10.40
C PRO A 238 -12.43 28.94 -11.58
N ASN A 239 -12.59 27.88 -12.38
CA ASN A 239 -13.55 27.81 -13.48
C ASN A 239 -14.82 27.01 -13.10
N GLY A 240 -15.01 26.71 -11.82
CA GLY A 240 -16.15 25.93 -11.32
C GLY A 240 -15.99 24.42 -11.44
N GLU A 241 -14.82 23.93 -11.87
CA GLU A 241 -14.51 22.51 -11.94
C GLU A 241 -14.44 21.87 -10.54
N SER A 242 -14.81 20.60 -10.42
CA SER A 242 -14.66 19.84 -9.18
C SER A 242 -13.24 19.27 -9.09
N LEU A 243 -12.56 19.57 -7.98
CA LEU A 243 -11.19 19.17 -7.70
C LEU A 243 -11.20 18.18 -6.52
N PRO A 244 -11.06 16.86 -6.76
CA PRO A 244 -11.11 15.86 -5.70
C PRO A 244 -9.87 15.97 -4.80
N THR A 245 -10.09 15.89 -3.50
CA THR A 245 -9.04 15.83 -2.47
C THR A 245 -9.50 14.96 -1.30
N ARG A 246 -8.67 14.84 -0.27
CA ARG A 246 -9.03 14.20 0.98
C ARG A 246 -8.34 14.83 2.18
N ASP A 247 -8.99 14.70 3.33
CA ASP A 247 -8.38 14.97 4.62
C ASP A 247 -7.70 13.71 5.15
N ARG A 248 -6.37 13.76 5.24
CA ARG A 248 -5.55 12.66 5.76
C ARG A 248 -5.79 12.42 7.25
N ALA A 249 -5.69 11.16 7.66
CA ALA A 249 -5.71 10.78 9.07
C ALA A 249 -4.37 11.07 9.78
N SER A 250 -3.28 11.23 9.02
CA SER A 250 -1.94 11.46 9.51
C SER A 250 -1.19 12.57 8.74
N CYS A 251 -0.04 12.98 9.28
CA CYS A 251 0.86 13.93 8.61
C CYS A 251 2.17 13.22 8.26
N CYS A 252 2.67 13.29 7.04
CA CYS A 252 3.97 12.69 6.67
C CYS A 252 5.19 13.52 7.14
N LEU A 253 4.97 14.74 7.65
CA LEU A 253 5.99 15.72 8.05
C LEU A 253 6.91 16.21 6.92
N PHE A 254 6.58 15.93 5.65
CA PHE A 254 7.37 16.38 4.50
C PHE A 254 7.60 17.91 4.47
N TYR A 255 6.64 18.69 4.97
CA TYR A 255 6.75 20.15 5.06
C TYR A 255 7.96 20.64 5.86
N THR A 256 8.59 19.80 6.71
CA THR A 256 9.80 20.20 7.45
C THR A 256 11.04 20.25 6.56
N LEU A 257 10.98 19.69 5.34
CA LEU A 257 12.07 19.72 4.35
C LEU A 257 11.82 20.73 3.22
N ARG A 258 10.61 20.73 2.69
CA ARG A 258 10.17 21.59 1.59
C ARG A 258 8.73 22.02 1.86
N PRO A 259 8.50 23.06 2.68
CA PRO A 259 7.15 23.53 3.02
C PRO A 259 6.33 23.95 1.78
N GLU A 260 6.99 24.42 0.73
CA GLU A 260 6.41 24.80 -0.57
C GLU A 260 5.88 23.60 -1.36
N ASP A 261 6.49 22.42 -1.22
CA ASP A 261 6.22 21.22 -2.06
C ASP A 261 5.30 20.20 -1.38
N THR A 262 4.40 20.66 -0.52
CA THR A 262 3.38 19.81 0.10
C THR A 262 2.43 19.15 -0.92
N CYS A 263 1.99 17.93 -0.66
CA CYS A 263 0.99 17.26 -1.53
C CYS A 263 -0.40 17.90 -1.39
N VAL A 264 -1.28 17.63 -2.37
CA VAL A 264 -2.65 18.17 -2.45
C VAL A 264 -3.59 17.68 -1.33
N THR A 265 -3.13 16.73 -0.52
CA THR A 265 -3.82 16.14 0.63
C THR A 265 -3.14 16.43 1.96
N CYS A 266 -2.10 17.28 1.98
CA CYS A 266 -1.33 17.57 3.20
C CYS A 266 -2.21 18.26 4.26
N PRO A 267 -2.34 17.77 5.50
CA PRO A 267 -3.19 18.40 6.53
C PRO A 267 -2.62 19.73 7.07
N ARG A 268 -1.51 20.22 6.52
CA ARG A 268 -0.84 21.46 6.92
C ARG A 268 -1.06 22.61 5.93
N THR A 269 -1.78 22.38 4.84
CA THR A 269 -2.14 23.42 3.87
C THR A 269 -3.59 23.86 4.01
N CYS A 270 -3.92 25.08 3.58
CA CYS A 270 -5.31 25.53 3.44
C CYS A 270 -5.89 25.12 2.07
N ASP A 271 -7.19 25.30 1.90
CA ASP A 271 -7.87 24.92 0.67
C ASP A 271 -7.47 25.78 -0.53
N ASP A 272 -7.18 27.07 -0.33
CA ASP A 272 -6.66 27.95 -1.40
C ASP A 272 -5.35 27.42 -1.99
N ASP A 273 -4.44 26.93 -1.14
CA ASP A 273 -3.20 26.31 -1.57
C ASP A 273 -3.43 24.97 -2.28
N ARG A 274 -4.43 24.19 -1.85
CA ARG A 274 -4.82 22.94 -2.54
C ARG A 274 -5.38 23.21 -3.91
N VAL A 275 -6.31 24.17 -4.04
CA VAL A 275 -6.90 24.58 -5.32
C VAL A 275 -5.79 25.01 -6.27
N ARG A 276 -4.86 25.87 -5.82
CA ARG A 276 -3.72 26.32 -6.63
C ARG A 276 -2.86 25.17 -7.17
N LYS A 277 -2.70 24.08 -6.41
CA LYS A 277 -1.91 22.90 -6.81
C LYS A 277 -2.69 21.92 -7.70
N LEU A 278 -4.01 21.89 -7.56
CA LEU A 278 -4.90 21.01 -8.32
C LEU A 278 -5.34 21.64 -9.66
N THR A 279 -5.33 22.95 -9.77
CA THR A 279 -5.58 23.66 -11.02
C THR A 279 -4.31 23.63 -11.88
N PRO A 280 -4.37 23.12 -13.12
CA PRO A 280 -3.25 23.19 -14.06
C PRO A 280 -2.78 24.64 -14.24
N ALA A 281 -1.47 24.87 -14.36
CA ALA A 281 -0.98 26.16 -14.80
C ALA A 281 -1.52 26.46 -16.21
N LEU A 282 -2.14 27.62 -16.38
CA LEU A 282 -2.59 28.13 -17.69
C LEU A 282 -1.42 28.37 -18.64
#